data_AF-A0A533MMD5-F1
#
_entry.id   AF-A0A533MMD5-F1
#
_cell.length_a   1.000
_cell.length_b   1.000
_cell.length_c   1.000
_cell.angle_alpha   90.00
_cell.angle_beta   90.00
_cell.angle_gamma   90.00
#
_symmetry.space_group_name_H-M   'P 1'
#
loop_
_entity.id
_entity.type
_entity.pdbx_description
1 polymer ?
#
loop_
_entity_poly.entity_id
_entity_poly.type
_entity_poly.pdbx_seq_one_letter_code
_entity_poly.pdbx_strand_id
1 'polypeptide(L)'
;MNTIYIFMAEIKLEENEVKFLKNFVKKGRKSARELTRARILLLTNQQKGDTEIAETLDVGRNTVWRNKKKYRKEGPQSTLAEKPRSGQPKKYTNKHEAEVIAQACTESPDGCKRWTLTLLTEEMRYPLQI
;
A
#
# COMPACT_ATOMS: atom_id res chain seq x y z
N MET A 1 -0.04 29.72 -4.63
CA MET A 1 -0.65 29.81 -3.29
C MET A 1 -2.02 29.12 -3.15
N ASN A 2 -2.60 28.48 -4.18
CA ASN A 2 -4.01 28.04 -4.16
C ASN A 2 -4.24 26.54 -3.80
N THR A 3 -3.17 25.75 -3.68
CA THR A 3 -3.28 24.29 -3.55
C THR A 3 -3.69 23.83 -2.15
N ILE A 4 -3.25 24.55 -1.10
CA ILE A 4 -3.61 24.21 0.29
C ILE A 4 -5.10 24.49 0.55
N TYR A 5 -5.63 25.60 0.03
CA TYR A 5 -7.04 26.00 0.19
C TYR A 5 -8.02 24.98 -0.42
N ILE A 6 -7.71 24.42 -1.58
CA ILE A 6 -8.55 23.39 -2.23
C ILE A 6 -8.68 22.14 -1.34
N PHE A 7 -7.64 21.77 -0.60
CA PHE A 7 -7.67 20.62 0.30
C PHE A 7 -8.33 20.91 1.66
N MET A 8 -8.40 22.18 2.06
CA MET A 8 -9.08 22.64 3.28
C MET A 8 -10.58 22.94 3.09
N ALA A 9 -11.03 23.09 1.85
CA ALA A 9 -12.44 23.32 1.54
C ALA A 9 -13.37 22.24 2.14
N GLU A 10 -14.67 22.51 2.19
CA GLU A 10 -15.69 21.53 2.59
C GLU A 10 -15.86 20.44 1.52
N ILE A 11 -16.02 19.19 1.95
CA ILE A 11 -16.38 18.09 1.05
C ILE A 11 -17.89 17.94 1.08
N LYS A 12 -18.51 18.05 -0.09
CA LYS A 12 -19.91 17.72 -0.29
C LYS A 12 -19.97 16.48 -1.18
N LEU A 13 -20.46 15.39 -0.62
CA LEU A 13 -20.65 14.14 -1.34
C LEU A 13 -21.92 14.22 -2.19
N GLU A 14 -21.89 13.60 -3.35
CA GLU A 14 -23.09 13.39 -4.16
C GLU A 14 -24.00 12.32 -3.51
N GLU A 15 -25.30 12.33 -3.84
CA GLU A 15 -26.27 11.44 -3.21
C GLU A 15 -26.00 9.95 -3.48
N ASN A 16 -25.54 9.62 -4.69
CA ASN A 16 -25.04 8.30 -5.08
C ASN A 16 -23.84 7.85 -4.21
N GLU A 17 -22.90 8.75 -3.90
CA GLU A 17 -21.72 8.50 -3.06
C GLU A 17 -22.14 8.28 -1.61
N VAL A 18 -23.06 9.09 -1.08
CA VAL A 18 -23.62 8.90 0.26
C VAL A 18 -24.30 7.53 0.36
N LYS A 19 -25.13 7.17 -0.62
CA LYS A 19 -25.81 5.87 -0.67
C LYS A 19 -24.80 4.72 -0.76
N PHE A 20 -23.77 4.88 -1.58
CA PHE A 20 -22.67 3.92 -1.71
C PHE A 20 -21.95 3.71 -0.37
N LEU A 21 -21.51 4.79 0.29
CA LEU A 21 -20.78 4.72 1.56
C LEU A 21 -21.64 4.14 2.70
N LYS A 22 -22.92 4.53 2.79
CA LYS A 22 -23.86 3.95 3.77
C LYS A 22 -24.02 2.45 3.56
N ASN A 23 -24.18 2.01 2.31
CA ASN A 23 -24.24 0.58 1.98
C ASN A 23 -22.92 -0.15 2.25
N PHE A 24 -21.78 0.51 2.00
CA PHE A 24 -20.45 -0.03 2.26
C PHE A 24 -20.25 -0.33 3.75
N VAL A 25 -20.63 0.61 4.62
CA VAL A 25 -20.55 0.45 6.09
C VAL A 25 -21.52 -0.63 6.58
N LYS A 26 -22.73 -0.71 6.02
CA LYS A 26 -23.78 -1.66 6.45
C LYS A 26 -23.42 -3.13 6.20
N LYS A 27 -22.68 -3.43 5.12
CA LYS A 27 -22.47 -4.82 4.65
C LYS A 27 -21.46 -5.66 5.46
N GLY A 28 -20.79 -5.10 6.48
CA GLY A 28 -20.02 -5.82 7.51
C GLY A 28 -18.75 -6.57 7.06
N ARG A 29 -18.61 -6.95 5.79
CA ARG A 29 -17.45 -7.70 5.25
C ARG A 29 -16.34 -6.78 4.72
N LYS A 30 -15.82 -5.88 5.57
CA LYS A 30 -14.75 -4.93 5.23
C LYS A 30 -13.77 -4.78 6.38
N SER A 31 -12.52 -4.44 6.08
CA SER A 31 -11.52 -4.20 7.12
C SER A 31 -11.90 -2.99 7.98
N ALA A 32 -11.46 -2.98 9.23
CA ALA A 32 -11.66 -1.85 10.14
C ALA A 32 -11.19 -0.52 9.51
N ARG A 33 -10.05 -0.55 8.81
CA ARG A 33 -9.50 0.63 8.13
C ARG A 33 -10.44 1.15 7.02
N GLU A 34 -10.97 0.28 6.18
CA GLU A 34 -11.93 0.68 5.13
C GLU A 34 -13.19 1.30 5.73
N LEU A 35 -13.73 0.70 6.80
CA LEU A 35 -14.92 1.22 7.49
C LEU A 35 -14.66 2.59 8.12
N THR A 36 -13.51 2.78 8.77
CA THR A 36 -13.12 4.08 9.34
C THR A 36 -13.01 5.14 8.24
N ARG A 37 -12.39 4.82 7.09
CA ARG A 37 -12.30 5.75 5.95
C ARG A 37 -13.68 6.13 5.41
N ALA A 38 -14.60 5.18 5.30
CA ALA A 38 -15.98 5.46 4.89
C ALA A 38 -16.70 6.38 5.89
N ARG A 39 -16.55 6.13 7.19
CA ARG A 39 -17.13 6.96 8.26
C ARG A 39 -16.57 8.37 8.26
N ILE A 40 -15.26 8.55 8.02
CA ILE A 40 -14.64 9.88 7.87
C ILE A 40 -15.35 10.68 6.78
N LEU A 41 -15.56 10.11 5.60
CA LEU A 41 -16.22 10.81 4.49
C LEU A 41 -17.68 11.15 4.82
N LEU A 42 -18.41 10.22 5.43
CA LEU A 42 -19.80 10.45 5.84
C LEU A 42 -19.93 11.57 6.88
N LEU A 43 -19.05 11.62 7.88
CA LEU A 43 -19.04 12.68 8.89
C LEU A 43 -18.58 14.01 8.30
N THR A 44 -17.61 14.00 7.38
CA THR A 44 -17.19 15.22 6.68
C THR A 44 -18.37 15.81 5.87
N ASN A 45 -19.18 14.96 5.24
CA ASN A 45 -20.39 15.39 4.53
C ASN A 45 -21.48 15.98 5.45
N GLN A 46 -21.44 15.65 6.75
CA GLN A 46 -22.29 16.24 7.77
C GLN A 46 -21.71 17.55 8.33
N GLN A 47 -20.70 18.13 7.66
CA GLN A 47 -20.00 19.35 8.07
C GLN A 47 -19.35 19.26 9.45
N LYS A 48 -18.99 18.04 9.88
CA LYS A 48 -18.24 17.82 11.12
C LYS A 48 -16.80 18.29 10.98
N GLY A 49 -16.26 18.92 12.01
CA GLY A 49 -14.89 19.44 12.01
C GLY A 49 -13.85 18.31 12.09
N ASP A 50 -12.65 18.53 11.54
CA ASP A 50 -11.61 17.48 11.48
C ASP A 50 -11.21 16.95 12.87
N THR A 51 -11.22 17.82 13.90
CA THR A 51 -10.97 17.44 15.29
C THR A 51 -12.11 16.59 15.86
N GLU A 52 -13.36 16.99 15.64
CA GLU A 52 -14.54 16.25 16.08
C GLU A 52 -14.62 14.85 15.43
N ILE A 53 -14.31 14.77 14.13
CA ILE A 53 -14.26 13.48 13.41
C ILE A 53 -13.16 12.59 13.98
N ALA A 54 -11.98 13.16 14.26
CA ALA A 54 -10.85 12.45 14.82
C ALA A 54 -11.18 11.84 16.18
N GLU A 55 -11.81 12.62 17.07
CA GLU A 55 -12.27 12.17 18.38
C GLU A 55 -13.38 11.12 18.28
N THR A 56 -14.39 11.36 17.43
CA THR A 56 -15.53 10.44 17.23
C THR A 56 -15.10 9.05 16.75
N LEU A 57 -14.04 8.98 15.96
CA LEU A 57 -13.57 7.73 15.34
C LEU A 57 -12.30 7.16 15.98
N ASP A 58 -11.79 7.80 17.03
CA ASP A 58 -10.52 7.46 17.69
C ASP A 58 -9.35 7.33 16.69
N VAL A 59 -9.16 8.36 15.87
CA VAL A 59 -8.07 8.44 14.87
C VAL A 59 -7.35 9.77 14.95
N GLY A 60 -6.11 9.83 14.47
CA GLY A 60 -5.39 11.10 14.37
C GLY A 60 -6.01 12.07 13.33
N ARG A 61 -5.99 13.37 13.62
CA ARG A 61 -6.42 14.45 12.69
C ARG A 61 -5.79 14.35 11.29
N ASN A 62 -4.52 13.94 11.22
CA ASN A 62 -3.83 13.71 9.94
C ASN A 62 -4.47 12.60 9.10
N THR A 63 -5.09 11.60 9.73
CA THR A 63 -5.83 10.55 9.03
C THR A 63 -7.08 11.12 8.36
N VAL A 64 -7.81 11.99 9.05
CA VAL A 64 -8.97 12.70 8.49
C VAL A 64 -8.53 13.53 7.27
N TRP A 65 -7.50 14.36 7.43
CA TRP A 65 -6.97 15.18 6.35
C TRP A 65 -6.50 14.36 5.14
N ARG A 66 -5.77 13.26 5.35
CA ARG A 66 -5.30 12.37 4.27
C ARG A 66 -6.46 11.75 3.48
N ASN A 67 -7.53 11.35 4.17
CA ASN A 67 -8.71 10.79 3.51
C ASN A 67 -9.49 11.84 2.73
N LYS A 68 -9.69 13.04 3.29
CA LYS A 68 -10.30 14.18 2.59
C LYS A 68 -9.51 14.53 1.32
N LYS A 69 -8.18 14.62 1.43
CA LYS A 69 -7.28 14.86 0.30
C LYS A 69 -7.36 13.77 -0.76
N LYS A 70 -7.39 12.50 -0.36
CA LYS A 70 -7.47 11.36 -1.28
C LYS A 70 -8.82 11.35 -2.02
N TYR A 71 -9.92 11.60 -1.31
CA TYR A 71 -11.26 11.69 -1.91
C TYR A 71 -11.32 12.77 -2.99
N ARG A 72 -10.82 13.98 -2.71
CA ARG A 72 -10.81 15.07 -3.70
C ARG A 72 -10.05 14.74 -4.98
N LYS A 73 -9.02 13.89 -4.87
CA LYS A 73 -8.17 13.53 -6.01
C LYS A 73 -8.69 12.31 -6.78
N GLU A 74 -9.22 11.32 -6.08
CA GLU A 74 -9.44 9.97 -6.64
C GLU A 74 -10.85 9.41 -6.36
N GLY A 75 -11.73 10.18 -5.70
CA GLY A 75 -13.10 9.77 -5.38
C GLY A 75 -13.22 8.78 -4.21
N PRO A 76 -14.46 8.37 -3.88
CA PRO A 76 -14.75 7.57 -2.70
C PRO A 76 -14.21 6.14 -2.83
N GLN A 77 -14.37 5.50 -3.98
CA GLN A 77 -13.94 4.12 -4.20
C GLN A 77 -12.43 3.95 -4.00
N SER A 78 -11.62 4.84 -4.59
CA SER A 78 -10.17 4.81 -4.38
C SER A 78 -9.82 5.08 -2.92
N THR A 79 -10.53 6.01 -2.26
CA THR A 79 -10.26 6.39 -0.86
C THR A 79 -10.34 5.19 0.08
N LEU A 80 -11.38 4.36 -0.06
CA LEU A 80 -11.61 3.19 0.78
C LEU A 80 -10.49 2.14 0.63
N ALA A 81 -10.14 1.80 -0.61
CA ALA A 81 -9.18 0.74 -0.92
C ALA A 81 -7.73 1.16 -0.64
N GLU A 82 -6.93 0.18 -0.22
CA GLU A 82 -5.48 0.33 -0.13
C GLU A 82 -4.87 -0.09 -1.49
N LYS A 83 -3.96 0.73 -2.04
CA LYS A 83 -3.27 0.36 -3.27
C LYS A 83 -2.37 -0.85 -2.99
N PRO A 84 -2.22 -1.81 -3.93
CA PRO A 84 -1.24 -2.87 -3.79
C PRO A 84 0.12 -2.28 -3.44
N ARG A 85 0.76 -2.81 -2.40
CA ARG A 85 2.13 -2.41 -2.08
C ARG A 85 3.02 -3.00 -3.18
N SER A 86 3.89 -2.20 -3.78
CA SER A 86 4.81 -2.64 -4.84
C SER A 86 5.83 -3.69 -4.38
N GLY A 87 5.85 -4.00 -3.08
CA GLY A 87 6.86 -4.88 -2.47
C GLY A 87 8.27 -4.30 -2.56
N GLN A 88 9.22 -5.02 -1.99
CA GLN A 88 10.62 -4.79 -2.33
C GLN A 88 10.87 -5.33 -3.75
N PRO A 89 11.53 -4.59 -4.64
CA PRO A 89 11.89 -5.13 -5.96
C PRO A 89 12.77 -6.38 -5.79
N LYS A 90 12.59 -7.37 -6.67
CA LYS A 90 13.37 -8.60 -6.66
C LYS A 90 14.85 -8.24 -6.83
N LYS A 91 15.68 -8.58 -5.83
CA LYS A 91 17.12 -8.28 -5.85
C LYS A 91 17.87 -9.09 -6.92
N TYR A 92 17.44 -10.31 -7.17
CA TYR A 92 18.04 -11.20 -8.15
C TYR A 92 17.22 -11.20 -9.45
N THR A 93 17.87 -10.86 -10.56
CA THR A 93 17.26 -10.89 -11.88
C THR A 93 17.20 -12.32 -12.39
N ASN A 94 16.40 -12.58 -13.44
CA ASN A 94 16.39 -13.88 -14.10
C ASN A 94 17.77 -14.28 -14.65
N LYS A 95 18.63 -13.29 -14.97
CA LYS A 95 20.02 -13.53 -15.38
C LYS A 95 20.84 -14.10 -14.22
N HIS A 96 20.76 -13.50 -13.03
CA HIS A 96 21.45 -14.02 -11.85
C HIS A 96 20.98 -15.45 -11.50
N GLU A 97 19.68 -15.73 -11.67
CA GLU A 97 19.14 -17.08 -11.46
C GLU A 97 19.68 -18.09 -12.49
N ALA A 98 19.71 -17.71 -13.77
CA ALA A 98 20.24 -18.56 -14.83
C ALA A 98 21.73 -18.88 -14.63
N GLU A 99 22.53 -17.91 -14.19
CA GLU A 99 23.95 -18.10 -13.88
C GLU A 99 24.15 -19.09 -12.72
N VAL A 100 23.38 -18.96 -11.63
CA VAL A 100 23.45 -19.90 -10.49
C VAL A 100 23.00 -21.30 -10.90
N ILE A 101 21.94 -21.43 -11.72
CA ILE A 101 21.47 -22.73 -12.23
C ILE A 101 22.54 -23.37 -13.11
N ALA A 102 23.14 -22.61 -14.04
CA ALA A 102 24.19 -23.11 -14.91
C ALA A 102 25.39 -23.60 -14.09
N GLN A 103 25.81 -22.82 -13.08
CA GLN A 103 26.90 -23.21 -12.19
C GLN A 103 26.57 -24.47 -11.37
N ALA A 104 25.35 -24.59 -10.85
CA ALA A 104 24.96 -25.77 -10.08
C ALA A 104 24.86 -27.06 -10.93
N CYS A 105 24.78 -26.92 -12.25
CA CYS A 105 24.75 -28.04 -13.21
C CYS A 105 26.16 -28.49 -13.67
N THR A 106 27.24 -27.83 -13.26
CA THR A 106 28.61 -28.28 -13.54
C THR A 106 29.10 -29.24 -12.45
N GLU A 107 30.25 -29.88 -12.68
CA GLU A 107 30.91 -30.68 -11.66
C GLU A 107 31.30 -29.81 -10.46
N SER A 108 31.06 -30.30 -9.25
CA SER A 108 31.44 -29.58 -8.05
C SER A 108 32.96 -29.52 -7.91
N PRO A 109 33.51 -28.49 -7.23
CA PRO A 109 34.95 -28.35 -7.05
C PRO A 109 35.60 -29.57 -6.39
N ASP A 110 36.89 -29.78 -6.67
CA ASP A 110 37.66 -30.92 -6.15
C ASP A 110 37.51 -31.09 -4.64
N GLY A 111 37.28 -32.33 -4.21
CA GLY A 111 37.07 -32.66 -2.80
C GLY A 111 35.62 -32.48 -2.31
N CYS A 112 34.72 -31.94 -3.13
CA CYS A 112 33.30 -31.84 -2.83
C CYS A 112 32.47 -32.85 -3.64
N LYS A 113 31.49 -33.50 -2.99
CA LYS A 113 30.58 -34.45 -3.67
C LYS A 113 29.41 -33.78 -4.40
N ARG A 114 29.11 -32.52 -4.08
CA ARG A 114 27.98 -31.75 -4.62
C ARG A 114 28.17 -30.26 -4.36
N TRP A 115 27.50 -29.43 -5.15
CA TRP A 115 27.31 -28.02 -4.84
C TRP A 115 26.53 -27.84 -3.53
N THR A 116 27.06 -27.01 -2.64
CA THR A 116 26.34 -26.51 -1.46
C THR A 116 26.05 -25.02 -1.64
N LEU A 117 25.08 -24.48 -0.92
CA LEU A 117 24.79 -23.04 -0.96
C LEU A 117 26.02 -22.19 -0.63
N THR A 118 26.85 -22.61 0.32
CA THR A 118 28.09 -21.90 0.69
C THR A 118 29.09 -21.91 -0.47
N LEU A 119 29.33 -23.06 -1.09
CA LEU A 119 30.24 -23.17 -2.24
C LEU A 119 29.75 -22.36 -3.44
N LEU A 120 28.46 -22.43 -3.76
CA LEU A 120 27.87 -21.60 -4.82
C LEU A 120 28.00 -20.11 -4.48
N THR A 121 27.83 -19.73 -3.22
CA THR A 121 27.98 -18.33 -2.80
C THR A 121 29.43 -17.86 -2.92
N GLU A 122 30.40 -18.69 -2.56
CA GLU A 122 31.83 -18.38 -2.66
C GLU A 122 32.28 -18.28 -4.11
N GLU A 123 31.91 -19.26 -4.94
CA GLU A 123 32.22 -19.29 -6.37
C GLU A 123 31.62 -18.09 -7.10
N MET A 124 30.33 -17.82 -6.87
CA MET A 124 29.60 -16.72 -7.50
C MET A 124 29.93 -15.34 -6.92
N ARG A 125 30.68 -15.27 -5.80
CA ARG A 125 31.16 -14.00 -5.23
C ARG A 125 32.34 -13.44 -6.02
N TYR A 126 33.18 -14.28 -6.62
CA TYR A 126 34.35 -13.85 -7.39
C TYR A 126 34.05 -13.08 -8.69
N PRO A 127 32.99 -13.37 -9.46
CA PRO A 127 32.62 -12.58 -10.64
C PRO A 127 31.73 -11.36 -10.36
N LEU A 128 31.26 -11.13 -9.12
CA LEU A 128 30.38 -10.00 -8.79
C LEU A 128 31.14 -8.86 -8.10
N GLN A 129 32.02 -8.17 -8.85
CA GLN A 129 32.27 -6.74 -8.58
C GLN A 129 31.02 -5.97 -9.03
N ILE A 130 30.09 -5.74 -8.09
CA ILE A 130 29.05 -4.70 -8.18
C ILE A 130 29.47 -3.57 -7.26
#